data_AF-A0A537Q248-F1
#
_entry.id   AF-A0A537Q248-F1
#
_cell.length_a   1.000
_cell.length_b   1.000
_cell.length_c   1.000
_cell.angle_alpha   90.00
_cell.angle_beta   90.00
_cell.angle_gamma   90.00
#
_symmetry.space_group_name_H-M   'P 1'
#
loop_
_entity.id
_entity.type
_entity.pdbx_description
1 polymer ?
#
loop_
_entity_poly.entity_id
_entity_poly.type
_entity_poly.pdbx_seq_one_letter_code
_entity_poly.pdbx_strand_id
1 'polypeptide(L)'
;MAETNAHTEVPAGGKVMFPPFQKETFPSQLFWLAITFIALYVVMARIALPQIGAIFQARRDRISGDLAEAQELKNQSETALAAYEKALAEARGRAQSIADEASHRLNAEAEERRKTLESELNAKLAAAERTIAATKSAAMANVHAIAADAAAAIVERLSGAVPADSAVKAAVEDALEG
;
A
#
# COMPACT_ATOMS: atom_id res chain seq x y z
N MET A 1 -15.04 30.68 116.29
CA MET A 1 -16.01 30.72 115.18
C MET A 1 -16.02 29.31 114.60
N ALA A 2 -16.85 28.40 115.12
CA ALA A 2 -18.28 28.24 114.78
C ALA A 2 -18.38 27.95 113.27
N GLU A 3 -18.84 26.81 112.77
CA GLU A 3 -20.01 25.97 113.07
C GLU A 3 -19.82 24.63 112.31
N THR A 4 -20.07 23.43 112.81
CA THR A 4 -21.36 22.77 113.16
C THR A 4 -21.59 21.56 112.23
N ASN A 5 -21.63 20.38 112.85
CA ASN A 5 -22.41 19.17 112.59
C ASN A 5 -22.50 18.55 111.18
N ALA A 6 -22.17 17.25 111.08
CA ALA A 6 -23.15 16.19 111.36
C ALA A 6 -22.50 14.82 111.13
N HIS A 7 -22.45 14.03 112.20
CA HIS A 7 -22.06 12.63 112.17
C HIS A 7 -23.28 11.81 111.74
N THR A 8 -23.15 11.03 110.66
CA THR A 8 -24.09 9.94 110.37
C THR A 8 -23.41 8.64 110.78
N GLU A 9 -23.90 8.02 111.84
CA GLU A 9 -23.54 6.65 112.19
C GLU A 9 -24.15 5.70 111.14
N VAL A 10 -23.31 4.84 110.57
CA VAL A 10 -23.76 3.68 109.79
C VAL A 10 -23.63 2.45 110.69
N PRO A 11 -24.73 1.76 111.02
CA PRO A 11 -24.68 0.57 111.85
C PRO A 11 -24.06 -0.60 111.06
N ALA A 12 -23.40 -1.49 111.79
CA ALA A 12 -22.70 -2.66 111.26
C ALA A 12 -23.64 -3.62 110.52
N GLY A 13 -23.31 -3.95 109.26
CA GLY A 13 -23.94 -5.02 108.49
C GLY A 13 -23.53 -5.03 107.01
N GLY A 14 -22.63 -5.94 106.63
CA GLY A 14 -22.37 -6.34 105.24
C GLY A 14 -21.24 -5.58 104.53
N LYS A 15 -20.19 -6.33 104.13
CA LYS A 15 -19.14 -5.84 103.22
C LYS A 15 -19.79 -5.39 101.90
N VAL A 16 -19.91 -4.08 101.68
CA VAL A 16 -20.24 -3.55 100.35
C VAL A 16 -19.00 -3.72 99.47
N MET A 17 -18.89 -4.88 98.81
CA MET A 17 -17.89 -5.11 97.76
C MET A 17 -18.13 -4.14 96.61
N PHE A 18 -17.04 -3.62 96.05
CA PHE A 18 -17.04 -2.69 94.91
C PHE A 18 -18.08 -3.16 93.86
N PRO A 19 -19.16 -2.38 93.62
CA PRO A 19 -20.32 -2.81 92.85
C PRO A 19 -20.06 -3.47 91.48
N PRO A 20 -19.05 -3.08 90.68
CA PRO A 20 -18.84 -3.68 89.37
C PRO A 20 -18.24 -5.10 89.36
N PHE A 21 -17.88 -5.68 90.52
CA PHE A 21 -17.33 -7.04 90.60
C PHE A 21 -18.21 -8.04 91.35
N GLN A 22 -19.50 -7.72 91.55
CA GLN A 22 -20.45 -8.63 92.16
C GLN A 22 -20.89 -9.71 91.14
N LYS A 23 -20.58 -10.97 91.42
CA LYS A 23 -20.78 -12.13 90.51
C LYS A 23 -22.23 -12.33 90.05
N GLU A 24 -23.18 -11.83 90.83
CA GLU A 24 -24.62 -11.95 90.59
C GLU A 24 -25.12 -11.16 89.36
N THR A 25 -24.41 -10.10 88.91
CA THR A 25 -24.82 -9.29 87.75
C THR A 25 -24.23 -9.76 86.42
N PHE A 26 -23.20 -10.59 86.45
CA PHE A 26 -22.53 -11.11 85.25
C PHE A 26 -23.44 -11.92 84.32
N PRO A 27 -24.34 -12.81 84.80
CA PRO A 27 -25.22 -13.58 83.91
C PRO A 27 -26.14 -12.68 83.06
N SER A 28 -26.70 -11.62 83.66
CA SER A 28 -27.54 -10.65 82.95
C SER A 28 -26.75 -9.86 81.91
N GLN A 29 -25.55 -9.41 82.27
CA GLN A 29 -24.67 -8.70 81.35
C GLN A 29 -24.19 -9.58 80.19
N LEU A 30 -23.86 -10.84 80.44
CA LEU A 30 -23.50 -11.81 79.41
C LEU A 30 -24.69 -12.18 78.51
N PHE A 31 -25.90 -12.28 79.06
CA PHE A 31 -27.12 -12.51 78.28
C PHE A 31 -27.39 -11.36 77.31
N TRP A 32 -27.31 -10.11 77.79
CA TRP A 32 -27.50 -8.93 76.94
C TRP A 32 -26.35 -8.68 75.97
N LEU A 33 -25.11 -9.00 76.37
CA LEU A 33 -23.97 -9.04 75.46
C LEU A 33 -24.20 -10.05 74.34
N ALA A 34 -24.66 -11.28 74.65
CA ALA A 34 -24.92 -12.30 73.65
C ALA A 34 -26.02 -11.85 72.66
N ILE A 35 -27.11 -11.27 73.17
CA ILE A 35 -28.21 -10.79 72.32
C ILE A 35 -27.76 -9.64 71.41
N THR A 36 -27.08 -8.64 71.96
CA THR A 36 -26.57 -7.50 71.17
C THR A 36 -25.49 -7.92 70.19
N PHE A 37 -24.61 -8.87 70.56
CA PHE A 37 -23.60 -9.43 69.69
C PHE A 37 -24.21 -10.24 68.54
N ILE A 38 -25.23 -11.07 68.81
CA ILE A 38 -25.94 -11.81 67.76
C ILE A 38 -26.69 -10.83 66.83
N ALA A 39 -27.36 -9.82 67.38
CA ALA A 39 -28.01 -8.79 66.58
C ALA A 39 -27.01 -8.06 65.67
N LEU A 40 -25.87 -7.63 66.21
CA LEU A 40 -24.78 -7.01 65.46
C LEU A 40 -24.21 -7.96 64.39
N TYR A 41 -24.00 -9.23 64.73
CA TYR A 41 -23.49 -10.25 63.81
C TYR A 41 -24.43 -10.43 62.62
N VAL A 42 -25.74 -10.55 62.87
CA VAL A 42 -26.74 -10.68 61.80
C VAL A 42 -26.76 -9.44 60.91
N VAL A 43 -26.69 -8.23 61.49
CA VAL A 43 -26.60 -6.98 60.74
C VAL A 43 -25.34 -6.95 59.87
N MET A 44 -24.18 -7.28 60.43
CA MET A 44 -22.91 -7.31 59.69
C MET A 44 -22.92 -8.35 58.57
N ALA A 45 -23.46 -9.54 58.84
CA ALA A 45 -23.54 -10.63 57.88
C ALA A 45 -24.52 -10.33 56.74
N ARG A 46 -25.64 -9.66 57.03
CA ARG A 46 -26.69 -9.35 56.05
C ARG A 46 -26.47 -8.04 55.29
N ILE A 47 -25.70 -7.10 55.81
CA ILE A 47 -25.56 -5.75 55.20
C ILE A 47 -24.12 -5.46 54.80
N ALA A 48 -23.16 -5.57 55.73
CA ALA A 48 -21.78 -5.15 55.45
C ALA A 48 -21.06 -6.11 54.49
N LEU A 49 -21.16 -7.43 54.71
CA LEU A 49 -20.57 -8.43 53.81
C LEU A 49 -21.08 -8.33 52.37
N PRO A 50 -22.40 -8.28 52.10
CA PRO A 50 -22.87 -8.15 50.72
C PRO A 50 -22.51 -6.81 50.07
N GLN A 51 -22.47 -5.70 50.83
CA GLN A 51 -22.02 -4.41 50.29
C GLN A 51 -20.57 -4.45 49.82
N ILE A 52 -19.67 -5.03 50.62
CA ILE A 52 -18.26 -5.19 50.25
C ILE A 52 -18.14 -6.14 49.06
N GLY A 53 -18.83 -7.27 49.08
CA GLY A 53 -18.86 -8.23 47.97
C GLY A 53 -19.32 -7.62 46.65
N ALA A 54 -20.35 -6.77 46.68
CA ALA A 54 -20.87 -6.07 45.50
C ALA A 54 -19.83 -5.12 44.89
N ILE A 55 -19.08 -4.37 45.71
CA ILE A 55 -18.02 -3.48 45.22
C ILE A 55 -16.89 -4.27 44.55
N PHE A 56 -16.48 -5.40 45.16
CA PHE A 56 -15.46 -6.26 44.57
C PHE A 56 -15.91 -6.86 43.24
N GLN A 57 -17.17 -7.30 43.13
CA GLN A 57 -17.72 -7.77 41.86
C GLN A 57 -17.78 -6.66 40.82
N ALA A 58 -18.34 -5.50 41.15
CA ALA A 58 -18.41 -4.38 40.22
C ALA A 58 -17.04 -3.97 39.66
N ARG A 59 -15.99 -4.00 40.50
CA ARG A 59 -14.61 -3.74 40.05
C ARG A 59 -14.08 -4.86 39.15
N ARG A 60 -14.27 -6.13 39.52
CA ARG A 60 -13.85 -7.26 38.70
C ARG A 60 -14.54 -7.25 37.34
N ASP A 61 -15.85 -7.05 37.33
CA ASP A 61 -16.66 -7.01 36.12
C ASP A 61 -16.20 -5.87 35.22
N ARG A 62 -15.98 -4.67 35.78
CA ARG A 62 -15.44 -3.52 35.04
C ARG A 62 -14.07 -3.81 34.44
N ILE A 63 -13.12 -4.31 35.24
CA ILE A 63 -11.77 -4.65 34.75
C ILE A 63 -11.85 -5.70 33.65
N SER A 64 -12.69 -6.74 33.83
CA SER A 64 -12.85 -7.78 32.83
C SER A 64 -13.48 -7.26 31.54
N GLY A 65 -14.44 -6.33 31.64
CA GLY A 65 -15.05 -5.65 30.51
C GLY A 65 -14.04 -4.78 29.77
N ASP A 66 -13.31 -3.93 30.49
CA ASP A 66 -12.27 -3.06 29.93
C ASP A 66 -11.17 -3.89 29.22
N LEU A 67 -10.76 -5.02 29.81
CA LEU A 67 -9.78 -5.93 29.19
C LEU A 67 -10.35 -6.64 27.95
N ALA A 68 -11.60 -7.08 27.98
CA ALA A 68 -12.25 -7.71 26.83
C ALA A 68 -12.41 -6.71 25.68
N GLU A 69 -12.81 -5.48 25.96
CA GLU A 69 -12.92 -4.40 24.98
C GLU A 69 -11.54 -4.04 24.40
N ALA A 70 -10.52 -3.90 25.24
CA ALA A 70 -9.16 -3.65 24.79
C ALA A 70 -8.62 -4.77 23.89
N GLN A 71 -8.90 -6.03 24.24
CA GLN A 71 -8.49 -7.17 23.43
C GLN A 71 -9.23 -7.19 22.09
N GLU A 72 -10.52 -6.88 22.08
CA GLU A 72 -11.31 -6.81 20.84
C GLU A 72 -10.82 -5.68 19.93
N LEU A 73 -10.58 -4.49 20.47
CA LEU A 73 -10.02 -3.36 19.71
C LEU A 73 -8.62 -3.68 19.17
N LYS A 74 -7.80 -4.41 19.94
CA LYS A 74 -6.50 -4.91 19.48
C LYS A 74 -6.67 -5.89 18.30
N ASN A 75 -7.55 -6.88 18.44
CA ASN A 75 -7.81 -7.87 17.40
C ASN A 75 -8.33 -7.21 16.11
N GLN A 76 -9.25 -6.25 16.23
CA GLN A 76 -9.76 -5.49 15.09
C GLN A 76 -8.66 -4.69 14.40
N SER A 77 -7.78 -4.06 15.18
CA SER A 77 -6.64 -3.30 14.66
C SER A 77 -5.64 -4.21 13.94
N GLU A 78 -5.31 -5.35 14.52
CA GLU A 78 -4.41 -6.34 13.90
C GLU A 78 -5.01 -6.92 12.62
N THR A 79 -6.31 -7.20 12.62
CA THR A 79 -7.02 -7.67 11.42
C THR A 79 -7.05 -6.61 10.32
N ALA A 80 -7.33 -5.36 10.68
CA ALA A 80 -7.31 -4.24 9.73
C ALA A 80 -5.91 -3.99 9.17
N LEU A 81 -4.87 -4.09 10.01
CA LEU A 81 -3.48 -3.96 9.57
C LEU A 81 -3.09 -5.08 8.61
N ALA A 82 -3.41 -6.33 8.93
CA ALA A 82 -3.14 -7.47 8.06
C ALA A 82 -3.88 -7.35 6.71
N ALA A 83 -5.14 -6.90 6.72
CA ALA A 83 -5.90 -6.66 5.50
C ALA A 83 -5.30 -5.51 4.66
N TYR A 84 -4.86 -4.44 5.31
CA TYR A 84 -4.19 -3.32 4.66
C TYR A 84 -2.85 -3.74 4.02
N GLU A 85 -2.01 -4.46 4.76
CA GLU A 85 -0.73 -4.96 4.27
C GLU A 85 -0.92 -5.93 3.09
N LYS A 86 -1.91 -6.83 3.17
CA LYS A 86 -2.28 -7.72 2.07
C LYS A 86 -2.73 -6.92 0.84
N ALA A 87 -3.63 -5.95 1.01
CA ALA A 87 -4.10 -5.12 -0.09
C ALA A 87 -2.96 -4.32 -0.73
N LEU A 88 -2.01 -3.82 0.07
CA LEU A 88 -0.82 -3.12 -0.43
C LEU A 88 0.10 -4.05 -1.21
N ALA A 89 0.34 -5.27 -0.73
CA ALA A 89 1.14 -6.27 -1.42
C ALA A 89 0.49 -6.67 -2.76
N GLU A 90 -0.82 -6.92 -2.78
CA GLU A 90 -1.58 -7.22 -4.00
C GLU A 90 -1.59 -6.05 -4.98
N ALA A 91 -1.72 -4.81 -4.50
CA ALA A 91 -1.65 -3.62 -5.34
C ALA A 91 -0.27 -3.44 -5.98
N ARG A 92 0.81 -3.63 -5.21
CA ARG A 92 2.19 -3.61 -5.73
C ARG A 92 2.43 -4.73 -6.74
N GLY A 93 1.98 -5.94 -6.46
CA GLY A 93 2.07 -7.07 -7.37
C GLY A 93 1.33 -6.83 -8.69
N ARG A 94 0.11 -6.29 -8.63
CA ARG A 94 -0.65 -5.89 -9.82
C ARG A 94 0.03 -4.78 -10.61
N ALA A 95 0.55 -3.75 -9.94
CA ALA A 95 1.26 -2.66 -10.59
C ALA A 95 2.51 -3.17 -11.34
N GLN A 96 3.29 -4.05 -10.71
CA GLN A 96 4.45 -4.67 -11.35
C GLN A 96 4.04 -5.51 -12.57
N SER A 97 3.01 -6.35 -12.43
CA SER A 97 2.50 -7.17 -13.54
C SER A 97 2.02 -6.31 -14.71
N ILE A 98 1.32 -5.20 -14.44
CA ILE A 98 0.86 -4.27 -15.48
C ILE A 98 2.05 -3.58 -16.16
N ALA A 99 3.06 -3.18 -15.39
CA ALA A 99 4.27 -2.56 -15.94
C ALA A 99 5.01 -3.54 -16.86
N ASP A 100 5.20 -4.79 -16.41
CA ASP A 100 5.88 -5.83 -17.19
C ASP A 100 5.10 -6.16 -18.46
N GLU A 101 3.78 -6.35 -18.36
CA GLU A 101 2.91 -6.61 -19.53
C GLU A 101 2.93 -5.44 -20.53
N ALA A 102 2.86 -4.20 -20.03
CA ALA A 102 2.93 -3.01 -20.87
C ALA A 102 4.29 -2.90 -21.57
N SER A 103 5.40 -3.13 -20.86
CA SER A 103 6.73 -3.14 -21.46
C SER A 103 6.88 -4.23 -22.52
N HIS A 104 6.39 -5.45 -22.26
CA HIS A 104 6.40 -6.53 -23.25
C HIS A 104 5.58 -6.19 -24.50
N ARG A 105 4.35 -5.67 -24.32
CA ARG A 105 3.49 -5.25 -25.42
C ARG A 105 4.12 -4.12 -26.25
N LEU A 106 4.64 -3.09 -25.60
CA LEU A 106 5.29 -1.97 -26.28
C LEU A 106 6.53 -2.41 -27.07
N ASN A 107 7.34 -3.32 -26.52
CA ASN A 107 8.49 -3.87 -27.23
C ASN A 107 8.06 -4.69 -28.45
N ALA A 108 7.00 -5.50 -28.33
CA ALA A 108 6.45 -6.26 -29.45
C ALA A 108 5.90 -5.34 -30.56
N GLU A 109 5.12 -4.32 -30.19
CA GLU A 109 4.60 -3.32 -31.13
C GLU A 109 5.74 -2.53 -31.80
N ALA A 110 6.79 -2.18 -31.06
CA ALA A 110 7.96 -1.48 -31.59
C ALA A 110 8.73 -2.34 -32.60
N GLU A 111 8.94 -3.63 -32.31
CA GLU A 111 9.58 -4.57 -33.24
C GLU A 111 8.75 -4.79 -34.51
N GLU A 112 7.43 -4.89 -34.41
CA GLU A 112 6.54 -5.01 -35.56
C GLU A 112 6.57 -3.75 -36.44
N ARG A 113 6.50 -2.56 -35.81
CA ARG A 113 6.64 -1.28 -36.51
C ARG A 113 8.01 -1.11 -37.15
N ARG A 114 9.08 -1.56 -36.48
CA ARG A 114 10.43 -1.52 -37.06
C ARG A 114 10.51 -2.38 -38.31
N LYS A 115 10.01 -3.63 -38.26
CA LYS A 115 10.02 -4.55 -39.41
C LYS A 115 9.21 -4.02 -40.60
N THR A 116 8.03 -3.45 -40.33
CA THR A 116 7.21 -2.84 -41.39
C THR A 116 7.89 -1.64 -42.01
N LEU A 117 8.46 -0.74 -41.21
CA LEU A 117 9.22 0.41 -41.71
C LEU A 117 10.48 0.00 -42.49
N GLU A 118 11.22 -1.01 -42.02
CA GLU A 118 12.38 -1.58 -42.73
C GLU A 118 11.95 -2.14 -44.10
N SER A 119 10.84 -2.87 -44.16
CA SER A 119 10.30 -3.40 -45.42
C SER A 119 9.89 -2.28 -46.38
N GLU A 120 9.18 -1.26 -45.89
CA GLU A 120 8.79 -0.10 -46.71
C GLU A 120 10.00 0.68 -47.21
N LEU A 121 11.01 0.86 -46.36
CA LEU A 121 12.23 1.57 -46.70
C LEU A 121 13.00 0.81 -47.79
N ASN A 122 13.15 -0.51 -47.65
CA ASN A 122 13.78 -1.35 -48.67
C ASN A 122 13.03 -1.30 -50.01
N ALA A 123 11.69 -1.32 -49.98
CA ALA A 123 10.89 -1.18 -51.19
C ALA A 123 11.08 0.18 -51.87
N LYS A 124 11.11 1.28 -51.08
CA LYS A 124 11.38 2.64 -51.58
C LYS A 124 12.80 2.75 -52.14
N LEU A 125 13.79 2.16 -51.48
CA LEU A 125 15.18 2.16 -51.94
C LEU A 125 15.30 1.44 -53.29
N ALA A 126 14.73 0.24 -53.41
CA ALA A 126 14.72 -0.50 -54.66
C ALA A 126 13.99 0.23 -55.80
N ALA A 127 12.89 0.94 -55.51
CA ALA A 127 12.20 1.76 -56.49
C ALA A 127 13.05 2.97 -56.95
N ALA A 128 13.73 3.63 -56.01
CA ALA A 128 14.64 4.72 -56.30
C ALA A 128 15.84 4.25 -57.15
N GLU A 129 16.44 3.10 -56.80
CA GLU A 129 17.52 2.49 -57.58
C GLU A 129 17.11 2.18 -59.03
N ARG A 130 15.91 1.61 -59.23
CA ARG A 130 15.36 1.39 -60.58
C ARG A 130 15.19 2.71 -61.35
N THR A 131 14.69 3.74 -60.69
CA THR A 131 14.50 5.07 -61.29
C THR A 131 15.83 5.71 -61.68
N ILE A 132 16.84 5.59 -60.81
CA ILE A 132 18.20 6.07 -61.08
C ILE A 132 18.80 5.31 -62.26
N ALA A 133 18.67 3.99 -62.30
CA ALA A 133 19.17 3.17 -63.41
C ALA A 133 18.50 3.52 -64.74
N ALA A 134 17.17 3.69 -64.74
CA ALA A 134 16.40 4.08 -65.93
C ALA A 134 16.81 5.49 -66.41
N THR A 135 16.89 6.46 -65.50
CA THR A 135 17.32 7.83 -65.82
C THR A 135 18.75 7.86 -66.35
N LYS A 136 19.66 7.06 -65.76
CA LYS A 136 21.04 6.91 -66.24
C LYS A 136 21.07 6.35 -67.66
N SER A 137 20.32 5.28 -67.93
CA SER A 137 20.25 4.68 -69.27
C SER A 137 19.69 5.67 -70.30
N ALA A 138 18.64 6.41 -69.95
CA ALA A 138 18.05 7.42 -70.83
C ALA A 138 19.02 8.59 -71.08
N ALA A 139 19.71 9.07 -70.05
CA ALA A 139 20.71 10.12 -70.19
C ALA A 139 21.87 9.69 -71.10
N MET A 140 22.38 8.46 -70.94
CA MET A 140 23.42 7.91 -71.81
C MET A 140 22.94 7.81 -73.27
N ALA A 141 21.72 7.29 -73.50
CA ALA A 141 21.15 7.22 -74.84
C ALA A 141 21.01 8.61 -75.50
N ASN A 142 20.61 9.63 -74.75
CA ASN A 142 20.56 11.01 -75.24
C ASN A 142 21.96 11.54 -75.59
N VAL A 143 22.99 11.22 -74.79
CA VAL A 143 24.38 11.60 -75.10
C VAL A 143 24.85 10.93 -76.40
N HIS A 144 24.56 9.64 -76.60
CA HIS A 144 24.86 8.94 -77.86
C HIS A 144 24.18 9.61 -79.06
N ALA A 145 22.90 9.98 -78.95
CA ALA A 145 22.18 10.67 -80.00
C ALA A 145 22.79 12.05 -80.32
N ILE A 146 23.07 12.86 -79.30
CA ILE A 146 23.70 14.18 -79.48
C ILE A 146 25.10 14.05 -80.10
N ALA A 147 25.87 13.04 -79.69
CA ALA A 147 27.20 12.79 -80.26
C ALA A 147 27.11 12.39 -81.75
N ALA A 148 26.16 11.52 -82.12
CA ALA A 148 25.92 11.15 -83.51
C ALA A 148 25.48 12.35 -84.37
N ASP A 149 24.53 13.16 -83.88
CA ASP A 149 24.06 14.36 -84.57
C ASP A 149 25.19 15.39 -84.75
N ALA A 150 25.99 15.62 -83.71
CA ALA A 150 27.14 16.52 -83.77
C ALA A 150 28.22 16.02 -84.74
N ALA A 151 28.53 14.71 -84.71
CA ALA A 151 29.50 14.11 -85.63
C ALA A 151 29.03 14.21 -87.10
N ALA A 152 27.75 13.92 -87.37
CA ALA A 152 27.16 14.06 -88.69
C ALA A 152 27.26 15.51 -89.20
N ALA A 153 26.89 16.48 -88.36
CA ALA A 153 26.96 17.90 -88.70
C ALA A 153 28.40 18.38 -88.98
N ILE A 154 29.39 17.89 -88.21
CA ILE A 154 30.81 18.21 -88.44
C ILE A 154 31.28 17.62 -89.78
N VAL A 155 30.95 16.37 -90.08
CA VAL A 155 31.35 15.69 -91.32
C VAL A 155 30.69 16.33 -92.54
N GLU A 156 29.42 16.71 -92.46
CA GLU A 156 28.72 17.44 -93.52
C GLU A 156 29.40 18.79 -93.80
N ARG A 157 29.74 19.54 -92.75
CA ARG A 157 30.46 20.83 -92.86
C ARG A 157 31.85 20.70 -93.48
N LEU A 158 32.56 19.59 -93.24
CA LEU A 158 33.92 19.37 -93.73
C LEU A 158 33.98 18.76 -95.14
N SER A 159 33.10 17.82 -95.44
CA SER A 159 33.11 17.06 -96.71
C SER A 159 32.16 17.63 -97.77
N GLY A 160 31.18 18.46 -97.38
CA GLY A 160 30.16 19.00 -98.27
C GLY A 160 29.11 17.98 -98.72
N ALA A 161 29.14 16.75 -98.22
CA ALA A 161 28.18 15.69 -98.50
C ALA A 161 27.55 15.19 -97.20
N VAL A 162 26.26 14.83 -97.24
CA VAL A 162 25.55 14.27 -96.09
C VAL A 162 26.02 12.82 -95.87
N PRO A 163 26.67 12.51 -94.73
CA PRO A 163 27.08 11.14 -94.44
C PRO A 163 25.88 10.23 -94.19
N ALA A 164 26.03 8.94 -94.48
CA ALA A 164 24.99 7.96 -94.19
C ALA A 164 24.81 7.77 -92.68
N ASP A 165 23.57 7.89 -92.21
CA ASP A 165 23.22 7.87 -90.78
C ASP A 165 23.67 6.60 -90.04
N SER A 166 23.64 5.45 -90.74
CA SER A 166 24.14 4.17 -90.22
C SER A 166 25.66 4.14 -90.02
N ALA A 167 26.42 4.81 -90.89
CA ALA A 167 27.88 4.85 -90.80
C ALA A 167 28.36 5.76 -89.67
N VAL A 168 27.67 6.88 -89.45
CA VAL A 168 27.98 7.81 -88.34
C VAL A 168 27.70 7.14 -86.99
N LYS A 169 26.55 6.48 -86.84
CA LYS A 169 26.18 5.78 -85.61
C LYS A 169 27.18 4.67 -85.25
N ALA A 170 27.57 3.84 -86.23
CA ALA A 170 28.56 2.79 -86.02
C ALA A 170 29.94 3.34 -85.61
N ALA A 171 30.39 4.44 -86.23
CA ALA A 171 31.68 5.06 -85.88
C ALA A 171 31.68 5.72 -84.50
N VAL A 172 30.54 6.30 -84.07
CA VAL A 172 30.40 6.87 -82.72
C VAL A 172 30.31 5.79 -81.65
N GLU A 173 29.65 4.66 -81.92
CA GLU A 173 29.67 3.49 -81.03
C GLU A 173 31.10 2.94 -80.85
N ASP A 174 31.83 2.70 -81.95
CA ASP A 174 33.20 2.18 -81.91
C ASP A 174 34.17 3.12 -81.14
N ALA A 175 33.96 4.44 -81.26
CA ALA A 175 34.74 5.45 -80.53
C ALA A 175 34.38 5.57 -79.03
N LEU A 176 33.21 5.09 -78.60
CA LEU A 176 32.77 5.12 -77.21
C LEU A 176 33.07 3.81 -76.46
N GLU A 177 33.29 2.70 -77.17
CA GLU A 177 33.73 1.42 -76.59
C GLU A 177 35.27 1.29 -76.45
N GLY A 178 36.03 2.16 -77.12
CA GLY A 178 37.51 2.21 -77.10
C GLY A 178 38.16 2.99 -75.97
#